data_AF-A0A9X8VKL7-F1
#
_entry.id   AF-A0A9X8VKL7-F1
#
_cell.length_a   1.000
_cell.length_b   1.000
_cell.length_c   1.000
_cell.angle_alpha   90.00
_cell.angle_beta   90.00
_cell.angle_gamma   90.00
#
_symmetry.space_group_name_H-M   'P 1'
#
loop_
_entity.id
_entity.type
_entity.pdbx_description
1 polymer ?
#
loop_
_entity_poly.entity_id
_entity_poly.type
_entity_poly.pdbx_seq_one_letter_code
_entity_poly.pdbx_strand_id
1 'polypeptide(L)'
;MRKLTALFIASTLALGSASAAFAADTAAAPAADAAPMKMMHHKGEGKGGPFAGLNLTEQQRQQMRDIMKESHQKRGPGMKEERQALHNLVASDSFDEAKAKAQIDAIGKAQSERMLERAKAENKMYNLL
;
A
#
# COMPACT_ATOMS: atom_id res chain seq x y z
N MET A 1 -30.60 -12.75 49.68
CA MET A 1 -31.16 -12.55 48.34
C MET A 1 -30.27 -11.59 47.55
N ARG A 2 -29.44 -12.10 46.62
CA ARG A 2 -28.73 -11.27 45.63
C ARG A 2 -29.13 -11.77 44.25
N LYS A 3 -29.58 -10.83 43.42
CA LYS A 3 -30.41 -11.03 42.24
C LYS A 3 -29.53 -11.21 40.99
N LEU A 4 -29.79 -12.31 40.29
CA LEU A 4 -29.82 -12.53 38.84
C LEU A 4 -28.87 -11.70 37.96
N THR A 5 -27.84 -12.37 37.44
CA THR A 5 -27.10 -11.99 36.23
C THR A 5 -27.38 -13.05 35.18
N ALA A 6 -28.16 -12.69 34.16
CA ALA A 6 -28.27 -13.49 32.94
C ALA A 6 -28.37 -12.52 31.76
N LEU A 7 -27.34 -12.61 30.93
CA LEU A 7 -26.98 -11.72 29.84
C LEU A 7 -27.39 -12.45 28.55
N PHE A 8 -28.38 -11.92 27.81
CA PHE A 8 -28.69 -12.39 26.46
C PHE A 8 -29.16 -11.20 25.62
N ILE A 9 -28.24 -10.64 24.84
CA ILE A 9 -28.59 -9.80 23.70
C ILE A 9 -28.32 -10.66 22.46
N ALA A 10 -29.38 -11.31 21.99
CA ALA A 10 -29.42 -11.93 20.69
C ALA A 10 -29.61 -10.83 19.64
N SER A 11 -28.52 -10.39 19.02
CA SER A 11 -28.60 -9.50 17.85
C SER A 11 -28.68 -10.35 16.59
N THR A 12 -29.90 -10.52 16.09
CA THR A 12 -30.16 -10.99 14.74
C THR A 12 -29.90 -9.85 13.76
N LEU A 13 -28.78 -9.91 13.03
CA LEU A 13 -28.59 -9.11 11.82
C LEU A 13 -28.68 -10.05 10.61
N ALA A 14 -29.90 -10.27 10.15
CA ALA A 14 -30.16 -10.87 8.85
C ALA A 14 -30.09 -9.77 7.80
N LEU A 15 -28.98 -9.69 7.07
CA LEU A 15 -28.90 -8.88 5.85
C LEU A 15 -28.00 -9.59 4.84
N GLY A 16 -28.62 -10.28 3.89
CA GLY A 16 -27.95 -10.97 2.80
C GLY A 16 -28.94 -11.19 1.65
N SER A 17 -29.02 -10.20 0.78
CA SER A 17 -29.79 -10.18 -0.46
C SER A 17 -29.34 -11.28 -1.44
N ALA A 18 -30.22 -12.24 -1.74
CA ALA A 18 -30.04 -13.15 -2.86
C ALA A 18 -30.54 -12.46 -4.15
N SER A 19 -29.63 -11.98 -4.98
CA SER A 19 -29.87 -11.78 -6.42
C SER A 19 -29.10 -12.86 -7.16
N ALA A 20 -29.72 -14.05 -7.27
CA ALA A 20 -29.28 -15.07 -8.20
C ALA A 20 -29.98 -14.79 -9.54
N ALA A 21 -29.22 -14.28 -10.52
CA ALA A 21 -29.71 -14.06 -11.87
C ALA A 21 -28.57 -14.29 -12.88
N PHE A 22 -28.74 -15.36 -13.66
CA PHE A 22 -28.09 -15.69 -14.93
C PHE A 22 -26.58 -16.01 -14.90
N ALA A 23 -26.05 -17.03 -15.58
CA ALA A 23 -26.63 -18.03 -16.48
C ALA A 23 -25.66 -19.21 -16.54
N ALA A 24 -26.20 -20.43 -16.51
CA ALA A 24 -25.55 -21.55 -17.15
C ALA A 24 -25.78 -21.38 -18.66
N ASP A 25 -24.72 -21.16 -19.43
CA ASP A 25 -24.67 -21.65 -20.80
C ASP A 25 -23.21 -21.83 -21.22
N THR A 26 -22.85 -23.09 -21.40
CA THR A 26 -21.61 -23.49 -22.08
C THR A 26 -21.91 -23.47 -23.56
N ALA A 27 -21.45 -22.45 -24.27
CA ALA A 27 -21.42 -22.46 -25.71
C ALA A 27 -20.21 -21.64 -26.21
N ALA A 28 -19.47 -22.28 -27.11
CA ALA A 28 -18.16 -21.89 -27.63
C ALA A 28 -18.14 -20.51 -28.30
N ALA A 29 -17.02 -19.78 -28.14
CA ALA A 29 -16.56 -18.75 -29.06
C ALA A 29 -15.02 -18.76 -29.12
N PRO A 30 -14.42 -18.48 -30.30
CA PRO A 30 -13.09 -18.96 -30.68
C PRO A 30 -11.94 -18.14 -30.08
N ALA A 31 -10.76 -18.77 -30.08
CA ALA A 31 -9.48 -18.19 -29.68
C ALA A 31 -9.22 -16.86 -30.41
N ALA A 32 -9.26 -15.76 -29.66
CA ALA A 32 -8.76 -14.47 -30.10
C ALA A 32 -7.26 -14.41 -29.82
N ASP A 33 -6.50 -14.18 -30.89
CA ASP A 33 -5.10 -13.81 -30.93
C ASP A 33 -4.59 -13.15 -29.64
N ALA A 34 -3.68 -13.85 -28.97
CA ALA A 34 -2.91 -13.32 -27.85
C ALA A 34 -1.89 -12.29 -28.37
N ALA A 35 -2.37 -11.10 -28.72
CA ALA A 35 -1.51 -9.94 -28.87
C ALA A 35 -0.75 -9.75 -27.53
N PRO A 36 0.58 -9.54 -27.56
CA PRO A 36 1.34 -9.35 -26.33
C PRO A 36 0.76 -8.12 -25.62
N MET A 37 0.25 -8.33 -24.40
CA MET A 37 -0.13 -7.24 -23.51
C MET A 37 1.06 -6.30 -23.39
N LYS A 38 0.99 -5.17 -24.11
CA LYS A 38 1.93 -4.07 -23.92
C LYS A 38 1.68 -3.59 -22.49
N MET A 39 2.57 -4.00 -21.60
CA MET A 39 2.68 -3.47 -20.25
C MET A 39 2.63 -1.94 -20.37
N MET A 40 1.48 -1.39 -20.01
CA MET A 40 1.20 0.03 -20.13
C MET A 40 2.07 0.71 -19.08
N HIS A 41 3.29 1.09 -19.48
CA HIS A 41 4.15 1.90 -18.65
C HIS A 41 3.40 3.20 -18.40
N HIS A 42 2.79 3.34 -17.22
CA HIS A 42 2.22 4.58 -16.75
C HIS A 42 3.35 5.62 -16.70
N LYS A 43 3.54 6.33 -17.81
CA LYS A 43 4.30 7.56 -17.88
C LYS A 43 3.40 8.66 -17.31
N GLY A 44 3.12 8.55 -16.02
CA GLY A 44 2.37 9.57 -15.30
C GLY A 44 3.14 10.87 -15.34
N GLU A 45 2.51 11.90 -15.90
CA GLU A 45 2.85 13.31 -15.71
C GLU A 45 2.66 13.63 -14.23
N GLY A 46 3.66 13.25 -13.43
CA GLY A 46 3.59 13.32 -11.97
C GLY A 46 4.88 12.84 -11.30
N LYS A 47 5.97 12.69 -12.07
CA LYS A 47 7.31 12.39 -11.53
C LYS A 47 7.98 13.59 -10.86
N GLY A 48 7.20 14.63 -10.55
CA GLY A 48 7.67 15.77 -9.80
C GLY A 48 7.22 15.67 -8.35
N GLY A 49 8.16 15.50 -7.42
CA GLY A 49 7.85 15.71 -6.00
C GLY A 49 7.39 17.15 -5.73
N PRO A 50 7.07 17.50 -4.46
CA PRO A 50 6.54 18.82 -4.10
C PRO A 50 7.42 20.03 -4.48
N PHE A 51 8.66 19.79 -4.90
CA PHE A 51 9.63 20.81 -5.31
C PHE A 51 9.94 20.80 -6.82
N ALA A 52 9.23 19.99 -7.61
CA ALA A 52 9.45 19.95 -9.04
C ALA A 52 8.90 21.19 -9.74
N GLY A 53 9.64 21.70 -10.71
CA GLY A 53 9.26 22.90 -11.46
C GLY A 53 9.54 24.23 -10.75
N LEU A 54 10.15 24.22 -9.55
CA LEU A 54 10.61 25.44 -8.89
C LEU A 54 11.88 26.01 -9.55
N ASN A 55 11.93 27.33 -9.69
CA ASN A 55 13.12 28.05 -10.15
C ASN A 55 14.12 28.18 -9.00
N LEU A 56 14.98 27.19 -8.84
CA LEU A 56 15.98 27.12 -7.78
C LEU A 56 17.35 27.60 -8.26
N THR A 57 18.09 28.25 -7.38
CA THR A 57 19.53 28.51 -7.59
C THR A 57 20.31 27.19 -7.61
N GLU A 58 21.52 27.19 -8.20
CA GLU A 58 22.35 25.98 -8.20
C GLU A 58 22.71 25.51 -6.79
N GLN A 59 22.92 26.46 -5.86
CA GLN A 59 23.19 26.16 -4.46
C GLN A 59 21.99 25.47 -3.79
N GLN A 60 20.77 26.01 -3.95
CA GLN A 60 19.56 25.38 -3.42
C GLN A 60 19.35 23.98 -4.02
N ARG A 61 19.54 23.82 -5.34
CA ARG A 61 19.44 22.50 -5.99
C ARG A 61 20.41 21.49 -5.39
N GLN A 62 21.65 21.90 -5.13
CA GLN A 62 22.65 21.03 -4.55
C GLN A 62 22.26 20.62 -3.13
N GLN A 63 21.89 21.58 -2.27
CA GLN A 63 21.47 21.28 -0.90
C GLN A 63 20.23 20.38 -0.85
N MET A 64 19.25 20.60 -1.74
CA MET A 64 18.08 19.73 -1.84
C MET A 64 18.43 18.30 -2.27
N ARG A 65 19.36 18.13 -3.22
CA ARG A 65 19.87 16.80 -3.61
C ARG A 65 20.54 16.11 -2.44
N ASP A 66 21.34 16.83 -1.66
CA ASP A 66 22.07 16.28 -0.52
C ASP A 66 21.11 15.85 0.61
N ILE A 67 20.10 16.68 0.93
CA ILE A 67 19.05 16.33 1.91
C ILE A 67 18.27 15.08 1.46
N MET A 68 17.88 15.02 0.19
CA MET A 68 17.14 13.87 -0.35
C MET A 68 17.99 12.60 -0.32
N LYS A 69 19.29 12.71 -0.61
CA LYS A 69 20.24 11.59 -0.56
C LYS A 69 20.39 11.07 0.88
N GLU A 70 20.58 11.96 1.85
CA GLU A 70 20.65 11.61 3.27
C GLU A 70 19.35 10.93 3.74
N SER A 71 18.19 11.50 3.39
CA SER A 71 16.88 10.91 3.70
C SER A 71 16.69 9.55 3.04
N HIS A 72 17.18 9.34 1.81
CA HIS A 72 17.10 8.05 1.15
C HIS A 72 17.97 6.99 1.83
N GLN A 73 19.19 7.36 2.24
CA GLN A 73 20.08 6.48 3.00
C GLN A 73 19.46 6.07 4.33
N LYS A 74 18.84 7.02 5.06
CA LYS A 74 18.14 6.75 6.34
C LYS A 74 16.94 5.83 6.20
N ARG A 75 16.18 5.95 5.10
CA ARG A 75 14.99 5.11 4.85
C ARG A 75 15.35 3.71 4.37
N GLY A 76 16.58 3.48 3.91
CA GLY A 76 17.07 2.19 3.44
C GLY A 76 16.44 1.72 2.11
N PRO A 77 16.78 0.50 1.67
CA PRO A 77 16.08 -0.15 0.57
C PRO A 77 14.60 -0.30 0.94
N GLY A 78 13.70 -0.09 -0.02
CA GLY A 78 12.26 -0.15 0.22
C GLY A 78 11.79 -1.54 0.70
N MET A 79 10.50 -1.67 1.00
CA MET A 79 9.91 -2.87 1.61
C MET A 79 9.69 -4.03 0.63
N LYS A 80 10.72 -4.47 -0.09
CA LYS A 80 10.58 -5.53 -1.10
C LYS A 80 10.43 -6.89 -0.44
N GLU A 81 11.29 -7.19 0.51
CA GLU A 81 11.32 -8.48 1.22
C GLU A 81 10.04 -8.67 2.04
N GLU A 82 9.58 -7.62 2.72
CA GLU A 82 8.39 -7.68 3.55
C GLU A 82 7.11 -7.86 2.71
N ARG A 83 7.07 -7.25 1.52
CA ARG A 83 5.99 -7.47 0.56
C ARG A 83 6.01 -8.88 -0.02
N GLN A 84 7.19 -9.43 -0.29
CA GLN A 84 7.34 -10.83 -0.73
C GLN A 84 6.88 -11.79 0.38
N ALA A 85 7.27 -11.55 1.63
CA ALA A 85 6.83 -12.37 2.76
C ALA A 85 5.30 -12.35 2.92
N LEU A 86 4.69 -11.17 2.84
CA LEU A 86 3.22 -11.05 2.88
C LEU A 86 2.58 -11.76 1.67
N HIS A 87 3.15 -11.62 0.47
CA HIS A 87 2.66 -12.32 -0.72
C HIS A 87 2.72 -13.84 -0.55
N ASN A 88 3.80 -14.38 0.01
CA ASN A 88 3.95 -15.81 0.27
C ASN A 88 2.92 -16.33 1.28
N LEU A 89 2.56 -15.53 2.29
CA LEU A 89 1.49 -15.87 3.25
C LEU A 89 0.10 -15.86 2.62
N VAL A 90 -0.12 -15.04 1.59
CA VAL A 90 -1.39 -15.00 0.85
C VAL A 90 -1.48 -16.12 -0.17
N ALA A 91 -0.35 -16.50 -0.77
CA ALA A 91 -0.26 -17.54 -1.78
C ALA A 91 -0.15 -18.97 -1.21
N SER A 92 -0.09 -19.14 0.12
CA SER A 92 0.00 -20.45 0.75
C SER A 92 -1.34 -21.20 0.73
N ASP A 93 -1.27 -22.54 0.75
CA ASP A 93 -2.45 -23.43 0.71
C ASP A 93 -3.45 -23.19 1.87
N SER A 94 -2.96 -22.66 3.00
CA SER A 94 -3.77 -22.23 4.14
C SER A 94 -3.37 -20.83 4.59
N PHE A 95 -4.34 -19.99 4.92
CA PHE A 95 -4.09 -18.63 5.41
C PHE A 95 -3.91 -18.60 6.93
N ASP A 96 -2.75 -18.14 7.39
CA ASP A 96 -2.46 -17.90 8.81
C ASP A 96 -2.67 -16.43 9.14
N GLU A 97 -3.87 -16.09 9.61
CA GLU A 97 -4.27 -14.72 9.92
C GLU A 97 -3.35 -14.07 10.97
N ALA A 98 -2.92 -14.84 11.98
CA ALA A 98 -2.05 -14.32 13.04
C ALA A 98 -0.68 -13.91 12.50
N LYS A 99 -0.08 -14.74 11.63
CA LYS A 99 1.20 -14.39 10.96
C LYS A 99 1.03 -13.22 9.99
N ALA A 100 -0.05 -13.20 9.22
CA ALA A 100 -0.32 -12.10 8.30
C ALA A 100 -0.46 -10.76 9.06
N LYS A 101 -1.20 -10.77 10.17
CA LYS A 101 -1.35 -9.60 11.04
C LYS A 101 -0.02 -9.12 11.61
N ALA A 102 0.80 -10.03 12.14
CA ALA A 102 2.12 -9.68 12.68
C ALA A 102 3.03 -9.05 11.61
N GLN A 103 3.01 -9.60 10.38
CA GLN A 103 3.78 -9.07 9.25
C GLN A 103 3.29 -7.68 8.84
N ILE A 104 1.97 -7.46 8.79
CA ILE A 104 1.36 -6.16 8.48
C ILE A 104 1.74 -5.11 9.53
N ASP A 105 1.66 -5.47 10.82
CA ASP A 105 1.98 -4.56 11.92
C ASP A 105 3.47 -4.14 11.87
N ALA A 106 4.38 -5.06 11.55
CA ALA A 106 5.81 -4.77 11.34
C ALA A 106 6.04 -3.85 10.14
N ILE A 107 5.37 -4.10 9.00
CA ILE A 107 5.44 -3.26 7.81
C ILE A 107 4.93 -1.85 8.12
N GLY A 108 3.80 -1.75 8.82
CA GLY A 108 3.18 -0.49 9.20
C GLY A 108 4.11 0.38 10.03
N LYS A 109 4.78 -0.20 11.03
CA LYS A 109 5.76 0.51 11.86
C LYS A 109 6.93 1.06 11.04
N ALA A 110 7.55 0.23 10.22
CA ALA A 110 8.67 0.70 9.40
C ALA A 110 8.20 1.71 8.33
N GLN A 111 6.96 1.62 7.84
CA GLN A 111 6.41 2.60 6.90
C GLN A 111 6.17 3.96 7.55
N SER A 112 5.66 4.01 8.78
CA SER A 112 5.44 5.26 9.50
C SER A 112 6.76 5.97 9.82
N GLU A 113 7.78 5.23 10.26
CA GLU A 113 9.13 5.78 10.49
C GLU A 113 9.72 6.38 9.20
N ARG A 114 9.58 5.70 8.06
CA ARG A 114 10.04 6.24 6.76
C ARG A 114 9.24 7.46 6.29
N MET A 115 7.93 7.48 6.56
CA MET A 115 7.09 8.64 6.25
C MET A 115 7.53 9.85 7.07
N LEU A 116 7.84 9.65 8.35
CA LEU A 116 8.37 10.69 9.21
C LEU A 116 9.72 11.23 8.72
N GLU A 117 10.66 10.36 8.37
CA GLU A 117 11.97 10.78 7.83
C GLU A 117 11.84 11.52 6.49
N ARG A 118 10.87 11.13 5.65
CA ARG A 118 10.54 11.87 4.45
C ARG A 118 9.98 13.26 4.78
N ALA A 119 9.02 13.35 5.71
CA ALA A 119 8.42 14.62 6.11
C ALA A 119 9.46 15.59 6.71
N LYS A 120 10.40 15.08 7.52
CA LYS A 120 11.52 15.87 8.05
C LYS A 120 12.42 16.40 6.93
N ALA A 121 12.73 15.58 5.93
CA ALA A 121 13.52 16.00 4.78
C ALA A 121 12.78 17.06 3.94
N GLU A 122 11.47 16.86 3.73
CA GLU A 122 10.61 17.84 3.06
C GLU A 122 10.60 19.17 3.80
N ASN A 123 10.42 19.17 5.12
CA ASN A 123 10.51 20.39 5.93
C ASN A 123 11.87 21.10 5.80
N LYS A 124 12.99 20.36 5.84
CA LYS A 124 14.33 20.95 5.63
C LYS A 124 14.44 21.61 4.26
N MET A 125 13.94 20.97 3.20
CA MET A 125 13.96 21.55 1.86
C MET A 125 13.06 22.78 1.72
N TYR A 126 11.90 22.79 2.38
CA TYR A 126 11.04 23.99 2.43
C TYR A 126 11.75 25.18 3.06
N ASN A 127 12.55 24.97 4.11
CA ASN A 127 13.32 26.03 4.76
C ASN A 127 14.54 26.51 3.95
N LEU A 128 14.81 25.91 2.78
CA LEU A 128 15.85 26.36 1.85
C LEU A 128 15.31 27.23 0.71
N LEU A 129 14.00 27.28 0.52
CA LEU A 129 13.35 28.04 -0.55
C LEU A 129 13.42 29.55 -0.31
#